data_AF-A0AAV5HE29-F1
#
_entry.id   AF-A0AAV5HE29-F1
#
_cell.length_a   1.000
_cell.length_b   1.000
_cell.length_c   1.000
_cell.angle_alpha   90.00
_cell.angle_beta   90.00
_cell.angle_gamma   90.00
#
_symmetry.space_group_name_H-M   'P 1'
#
loop_
_entity.id
_entity.type
_entity.pdbx_description
1 polymer ?
#
loop_
_entity_poly.entity_id
_entity_poly.type
_entity_poly.pdbx_seq_one_letter_code
_entity_poly.pdbx_strand_id
1 'polypeptide(L)'
;MAAKEGRSEGEEFVYRISTAKEWEELQKNGPIFGGELGKSTGCFHLSNLDQVWPTLQKFFMNVKEDLYLLQIDAKKLMDGLIYELVDGNDRFPHFYGPS
;
A
#
# COMPACT_ATOMS: atom_id res chain seq x y z
N MET A 1 -21.10 -28.51 10.95
CA MET A 1 -21.00 -28.11 9.53
C MET A 1 -20.18 -26.84 9.50
N ALA A 2 -18.94 -26.94 9.03
CA ALA A 2 -17.95 -25.87 9.13
C ALA A 2 -18.33 -24.68 8.23
N ALA A 3 -18.09 -23.48 8.74
CA ALA A 3 -18.44 -22.21 8.13
C ALA A 3 -17.87 -22.08 6.72
N LYS A 4 -18.71 -21.68 5.77
CA LYS A 4 -18.28 -21.06 4.53
C LYS A 4 -18.09 -19.57 4.80
N GLU A 5 -16.91 -19.17 5.25
CA GLU A 5 -16.45 -17.79 5.07
C GLU A 5 -15.68 -17.73 3.76
N GLY A 6 -16.45 -17.59 2.67
CA GLY A 6 -15.90 -17.21 1.39
C GLY A 6 -15.32 -15.81 1.53
N ARG A 7 -14.01 -15.71 1.38
CA ARG A 7 -13.23 -14.48 1.25
C ARG A 7 -14.00 -13.47 0.38
N SER A 8 -14.39 -12.35 0.98
CA SER A 8 -15.17 -11.29 0.36
C SER A 8 -14.54 -10.81 -0.95
N GLU A 9 -15.40 -10.33 -1.86
CA GLU A 9 -15.04 -9.51 -3.02
C GLU A 9 -13.85 -8.60 -2.72
N GLY A 10 -12.88 -8.52 -3.64
CA GLY A 10 -11.60 -7.84 -3.44
C GLY A 10 -11.76 -6.49 -2.73
N GLU A 11 -10.87 -6.22 -1.79
CA GLU A 11 -10.96 -5.03 -0.93
C GLU A 11 -11.24 -3.78 -1.75
N GLU A 12 -12.26 -3.01 -1.36
CA GLU A 12 -12.64 -1.81 -2.10
C GLU A 12 -11.54 -0.76 -2.10
N PHE A 13 -10.73 -0.75 -1.04
CA PHE A 13 -9.65 0.20 -0.86
C PHE A 13 -8.37 -0.47 -0.36
N VAL A 14 -7.26 0.04 -0.87
CA VAL A 14 -5.90 -0.21 -0.36
C VAL A 14 -5.30 1.12 0.10
N TYR A 15 -4.31 1.04 0.98
CA TYR A 15 -3.84 2.18 1.74
C TYR A 15 -2.35 2.37 1.61
N ARG A 16 -1.90 3.63 1.67
CA ARG A 16 -0.49 3.98 1.79
C ARG A 16 -0.29 4.99 2.90
N ILE A 17 0.67 4.72 3.78
CA ILE A 17 1.19 5.72 4.70
C ILE A 17 2.28 6.49 3.96
N SER A 18 2.14 7.81 3.91
CA SER A 18 3.07 8.70 3.20
C SER A 18 3.49 9.84 4.10
N THR A 19 4.73 10.31 3.99
CA THR A 19 5.14 11.56 4.64
C THR A 19 4.61 12.76 3.88
N ALA A 20 4.50 13.91 4.54
CA ALA A 20 4.11 15.17 3.89
C ALA A 20 4.94 15.45 2.63
N LYS A 21 6.26 15.27 2.73
CA LYS A 21 7.18 15.46 1.62
C LYS A 21 6.92 14.51 0.46
N GLU A 22 6.76 13.21 0.74
CA GLU A 22 6.46 12.23 -0.30
C GLU A 22 5.12 12.52 -0.98
N TRP A 23 4.09 12.89 -0.20
CA TRP A 23 2.79 13.25 -0.75
C TRP A 23 2.84 14.48 -1.67
N GLU A 24 3.62 15.50 -1.30
CA GLU A 24 3.86 16.63 -2.19
C GLU A 24 4.58 16.24 -3.49
N GLU A 25 5.59 15.36 -3.39
CA GLU A 25 6.32 14.88 -4.57
C GLU A 25 5.41 14.08 -5.50
N LEU A 26 4.52 13.24 -4.96
CA LEU A 26 3.52 12.48 -5.72
C LEU A 26 2.54 13.39 -6.45
N GLN A 27 2.07 14.46 -5.79
CA GLN A 27 1.17 15.42 -6.40
C GLN A 27 1.84 16.21 -7.54
N LYS A 28 3.11 16.60 -7.35
CA LYS A 28 3.85 17.41 -8.33
C LYS A 28 4.28 16.62 -9.56
N ASN A 29 4.71 15.38 -9.37
CA ASN A 29 5.38 14.60 -10.42
C ASN A 29 4.60 13.36 -10.87
N GLY A 30 3.43 13.08 -10.28
CA GLY A 30 2.74 11.82 -10.44
C GLY A 30 3.37 10.70 -9.61
N PRO A 31 2.89 9.44 -9.75
CA PRO A 31 3.42 8.30 -9.02
C PRO A 31 4.85 7.97 -9.46
N ILE A 32 5.84 8.65 -8.87
CA ILE A 32 7.22 8.19 -8.85
C ILE A 32 7.27 7.07 -7.82
N PHE A 33 7.67 5.85 -8.20
CA PHE A 33 7.85 4.71 -7.29
C PHE A 33 8.44 5.17 -5.94
N GLY A 34 7.57 5.36 -4.94
CA GLY A 34 7.86 6.25 -3.81
C GLY A 34 8.94 5.70 -2.87
N GLY A 35 9.74 6.59 -2.27
CA GLY A 35 10.84 6.26 -1.36
C GLY A 35 12.04 5.52 -2.00
N GLU A 36 13.10 5.29 -1.23
CA GLU A 36 14.25 4.48 -1.70
C GLU A 36 13.85 3.03 -1.98
N LEU A 37 12.92 2.48 -1.19
CA LEU A 37 12.43 1.10 -1.35
C LEU A 37 11.64 0.91 -2.65
N GLY A 38 10.77 1.85 -3.02
CA GLY A 38 9.99 1.80 -4.27
C GLY A 38 10.89 1.94 -5.51
N LYS A 39 11.91 2.79 -5.45
CA LYS A 39 12.91 2.92 -6.53
C LYS A 39 13.76 1.65 -6.71
N SER A 40 14.02 0.91 -5.64
CA SER A 40 14.80 -0.33 -5.68
C SER A 40 13.98 -1.55 -6.11
N THR A 41 12.66 -1.54 -5.88
CA THR A 41 11.77 -2.69 -6.11
C THR A 41 10.90 -2.55 -7.35
N GLY A 42 10.67 -1.33 -7.83
CA GLY A 42 9.81 -1.07 -8.98
C GLY A 42 8.32 -1.19 -8.68
N CYS A 43 7.91 -1.11 -7.40
CA CYS A 43 6.50 -1.14 -7.01
C CYS A 43 6.13 -0.14 -5.90
N PHE A 44 4.87 0.31 -5.94
CA PHE A 44 4.22 1.05 -4.86
C PHE A 44 3.73 0.06 -3.81
N HIS A 45 4.36 0.09 -2.64
CA HIS A 45 3.92 -0.67 -1.48
C HIS A 45 2.64 -0.06 -0.92
N LEU A 46 1.64 -0.92 -0.76
CA LEU A 46 0.33 -0.61 -0.22
C LEU A 46 0.03 -1.57 0.93
N SER A 47 -1.04 -1.31 1.65
CA SER A 47 -1.51 -2.10 2.78
C SER A 47 -3.02 -2.26 2.69
N ASN A 48 -3.53 -3.41 3.13
CA ASN A 48 -4.92 -3.54 3.49
C ASN A 48 -5.23 -2.72 4.75
N LEU A 49 -6.51 -2.49 5.05
CA LEU A 49 -6.88 -1.66 6.21
C LEU A 49 -6.32 -2.21 7.53
N ASP A 50 -6.37 -3.53 7.73
CA ASP A 50 -5.85 -4.21 8.93
C ASP A 50 -4.32 -4.13 9.03
N GLN A 51 -3.62 -3.93 7.91
CA GLN A 51 -2.17 -3.85 7.81
C GLN A 51 -1.62 -2.43 8.03
N VAL A 52 -2.47 -1.39 7.98
CA VAL A 52 -2.05 0.01 8.16
C VAL A 52 -1.39 0.21 9.52
N TRP A 53 -2.05 -0.25 10.59
CA TRP A 53 -1.56 -0.03 11.95
C TRP A 53 -0.22 -0.75 12.22
N PRO A 54 -0.06 -2.06 11.92
CA PRO A 54 1.24 -2.72 12.00
C PRO A 54 2.34 -2.04 11.16
N THR A 55 2.02 -1.58 9.95
CA THR A 55 2.96 -0.89 9.07
C THR A 55 3.42 0.44 9.67
N LEU A 56 2.49 1.22 10.22
CA LEU A 56 2.78 2.47 10.94
C LEU A 56 3.76 2.21 12.08
N GLN A 57 3.48 1.21 12.92
CA GLN A 57 4.32 0.86 14.06
C GLN A 57 5.72 0.37 13.65
N LYS A 58 5.83 -0.39 12.55
CA LYS A 58 7.10 -0.96 12.11
C LYS A 58 8.04 0.06 11.47
N PHE A 59 7.50 0.99 10.67
CA PHE A 59 8.32 1.85 9.80
C PHE A 59 8.28 3.34 10.14
N PHE A 60 7.23 3.83 10.77
CA PHE A 60 6.97 5.28 10.86
C PHE A 60 7.02 5.85 12.28
N MET A 61 7.26 5.04 13.32
CA MET A 61 7.28 5.49 14.72
C MET A 61 8.31 6.58 15.03
N ASN A 62 9.40 6.66 14.25
CA ASN A 62 10.46 7.64 14.45
C ASN A 62 10.38 8.84 13.48
N VAL A 63 9.33 8.90 12.65
CA VAL A 63 9.11 10.01 11.72
C VAL A 63 8.54 11.20 12.49
N LYS A 64 9.16 12.37 12.31
CA LYS A 64 8.78 13.62 13.00
C LYS A 64 7.95 14.58 12.13
N GLU A 65 7.79 14.23 10.86
CA GLU A 65 6.99 14.98 9.90
C GLU A 65 5.53 14.50 9.94
N ASP A 66 4.62 15.30 9.40
CA ASP A 66 3.23 14.89 9.26
C ASP A 66 3.11 13.66 8.36
N LEU A 67 2.24 12.74 8.77
CA LEU A 67 1.91 11.53 8.04
C LEU A 67 0.51 11.63 7.46
N TYR A 68 0.37 11.17 6.23
CA TYR A 68 -0.88 11.08 5.51
C TYR A 68 -1.22 9.61 5.30
N LEU A 69 -2.49 9.27 5.53
CA LEU A 69 -3.04 7.99 5.12
C LEU A 69 -3.81 8.17 3.82
N LEU A 70 -3.23 7.68 2.74
CA LEU A 70 -3.83 7.73 1.41
C LEU A 70 -4.73 6.51 1.23
N GLN A 71 -6.01 6.73 0.99
CA GLN A 71 -6.96 5.68 0.62
C GLN A 71 -7.09 5.66 -0.90
N ILE A 72 -6.85 4.49 -1.50
CA ILE A 72 -6.83 4.30 -2.94
C ILE A 72 -7.86 3.24 -3.30
N ASP A 73 -8.73 3.57 -4.25
CA ASP A 73 -9.73 2.65 -4.79
C ASP A 73 -9.03 1.53 -5.56
N ALA A 74 -9.06 0.32 -5.01
CA ALA A 74 -8.35 -0.82 -5.58
C ALA A 74 -8.90 -1.20 -6.96
N LYS A 75 -10.20 -0.95 -7.21
CA LYS A 75 -10.84 -1.25 -8.51
C LYS A 75 -10.26 -0.40 -9.64
N LYS A 76 -9.73 0.79 -9.32
CA LYS A 76 -9.07 1.67 -10.30
C LYS A 76 -7.65 1.26 -10.64
N LEU A 77 -7.01 0.44 -9.81
CA LEU A 77 -5.64 -0.05 -10.05
C LEU A 77 -5.62 -1.25 -11.01
N MET A 78 -6.77 -1.89 -11.23
CA MET A 78 -6.96 -2.99 -12.18
C MET A 78 -5.85 -4.05 -12.07
N ASP A 79 -5.29 -4.46 -13.20
CA ASP A 79 -4.28 -5.54 -13.29
C ASP A 79 -2.89 -5.12 -12.78
N GLY A 80 -2.69 -3.84 -12.45
CA GLY A 80 -1.43 -3.35 -11.90
C GLY A 80 -1.24 -3.66 -10.42
N LEU A 81 -2.29 -4.16 -9.73
CA LEU A 81 -2.28 -4.48 -8.30
C LEU A 81 -2.05 -5.98 -8.09
N ILE A 82 -0.93 -6.34 -7.48
CA ILE A 82 -0.53 -7.73 -7.22
C ILE A 82 -0.37 -7.93 -5.71
N TYR A 83 -0.97 -8.99 -5.18
CA TYR A 83 -0.84 -9.36 -3.78
C TYR A 83 0.28 -10.38 -3.59
N GLU A 84 1.38 -9.95 -2.97
CA GLU A 84 2.55 -10.80 -2.75
C GLU A 84 2.71 -11.16 -1.28
N LEU A 85 3.23 -12.36 -1.03
CA LEU A 85 3.47 -12.86 0.32
C LEU A 85 4.72 -12.18 0.91
N VAL A 86 4.59 -11.56 2.07
CA VAL A 86 5.68 -10.95 2.82
C VAL A 86 5.89 -11.75 4.11
N ASP A 87 7.14 -12.11 4.39
CA ASP A 87 7.57 -12.82 5.60
C ASP A 87 6.83 -14.15 5.89
N GLY A 88 6.22 -14.78 4.87
CA GLY A 88 5.62 -16.11 4.99
C GLY A 88 4.19 -16.15 5.53
N ASN A 89 3.66 -15.04 6.05
CA ASN A 89 2.41 -15.06 6.81
C ASN A 89 1.34 -14.11 6.25
N ASP A 90 1.73 -12.95 5.72
CA ASP A 90 0.79 -11.92 5.28
C ASP A 90 0.99 -11.55 3.81
N ARG A 91 -0.11 -11.17 3.13
CA ARG A 91 -0.04 -10.71 1.73
C ARG A 91 -0.22 -9.22 1.66
N PHE A 92 0.74 -8.53 1.08
CA PHE A 92 0.67 -7.08 0.88
C PHE A 92 0.33 -6.76 -0.57
N PRO A 93 -0.54 -5.76 -0.81
CA PRO A 93 -0.75 -5.24 -2.15
C PRO A 93 0.47 -4.42 -2.62
N HIS A 94 0.97 -4.76 -3.81
CA HIS A 94 2.00 -4.02 -4.52
C HIS A 94 1.44 -3.55 -5.86
N PHE A 95 1.60 -2.26 -6.15
CA PHE A 95 1.17 -1.68 -7.42
C PHE A 95 2.36 -1.40 -8.34
N TYR A 96 2.35 -1.99 -9.54
CA TYR A 96 3.45 -1.89 -10.51
C TYR A 96 3.25 -0.83 -11.58
N GLY A 97 2.10 -0.16 -11.58
CA GLY A 97 1.73 0.79 -12.63
C GLY A 97 0.84 0.15 -13.71
N PRO A 98 0.29 0.98 -14.62
CA PRO A 98 -0.42 0.50 -15.79
C PRO A 98 0.54 -0.28 -16.70
N SER A 99 0.04 -1.36 -17.28
CA SER A 99 0.72 -2.13 -18.34
C SER A 99 0.72 -1.40 -19.67
#